data_AF-A0AAU6SEB8-F1
#
_entry.id   AF-A0AAU6SEB8-F1
#
_cell.length_a   1.000
_cell.length_b   1.000
_cell.length_c   1.000
_cell.angle_alpha   90.00
_cell.angle_beta   90.00
_cell.angle_gamma   90.00
#
_symmetry.space_group_name_H-M   'P 1'
#
loop_
_entity.id
_entity.type
_entity.pdbx_description
1 polymer ?
#
loop_
_entity_poly.entity_id
_entity_poly.type
_entity_poly.pdbx_seq_one_letter_code
_entity_poly.pdbx_strand_id
1 'polypeptide(L)'
;MTAVAAIVIAAVLASRFAPDLVTGREHEHLPLVALTIWPWAAAAIGYVLMAGRRSRARELVLGVIFVWAAAAVLAIALPAMVTGTDPTRIPLAALIVPPFAAIATGFLAIAHVRADAALTD
;
A
#
# COMPACT_ATOMS: atom_id res chain seq x y z
N MET A 1 4.80 11.19 11.78
CA MET A 1 4.92 11.83 10.45
C MET A 1 5.72 10.99 9.47
N THR A 2 6.86 10.42 9.83
CA THR A 2 7.67 9.57 8.93
C THR A 2 6.91 8.38 8.32
N ALA A 3 6.15 7.63 9.14
CA ALA A 3 5.33 6.51 8.64
C ALA A 3 4.27 6.97 7.62
N VAL A 4 3.58 8.09 7.90
CA VAL A 4 2.60 8.69 6.98
C VAL A 4 3.27 9.13 5.69
N ALA A 5 4.43 9.78 5.77
CA ALA A 5 5.20 10.18 4.58
C ALA A 5 5.60 8.95 3.74
N ALA A 6 6.02 7.86 4.38
CA ALA A 6 6.35 6.62 3.67
C ALA A 6 5.14 6.03 2.94
N ILE A 7 3.96 6.02 3.56
CA ILE A 7 2.71 5.59 2.93
C ILE A 7 2.41 6.45 1.69
N VAL A 8 2.46 7.78 1.83
CA VAL A 8 2.15 8.70 0.73
C VAL A 8 3.16 8.56 -0.40
N ILE A 9 4.46 8.51 -0.10
CA ILE A 9 5.51 8.31 -1.10
C ILE A 9 5.30 7.00 -1.85
N ALA A 10 5.06 5.90 -1.15
CA ALA A 10 4.79 4.62 -1.77
C ALA A 10 3.53 4.66 -2.67
N ALA A 11 2.45 5.31 -2.22
CA ALA A 11 1.23 5.48 -3.01
C ALA A 11 1.47 6.31 -4.29
N VAL A 12 2.25 7.39 -4.20
CA VAL A 12 2.65 8.20 -5.36
C VAL A 12 3.51 7.39 -6.33
N LEU A 13 4.50 6.65 -5.82
CA LEU A 13 5.37 5.81 -6.65
C LEU A 13 4.55 4.73 -7.38
N ALA A 14 3.68 4.01 -6.67
CA ALA A 14 2.80 3.02 -7.28
C ALA A 14 1.84 3.66 -8.30
N SER A 15 1.26 4.83 -8.00
CA SER A 15 0.39 5.54 -8.94
C SER A 15 1.09 5.92 -10.25
N ARG A 16 2.41 6.18 -10.19
CA ARG A 16 3.17 6.65 -11.36
C ARG A 16 3.80 5.52 -12.17
N PHE A 17 4.25 4.46 -11.48
CA PHE A 17 5.11 3.43 -12.07
C PHE A 17 4.45 2.05 -12.17
N ALA A 18 3.29 1.83 -11.54
CA ALA A 18 2.58 0.57 -11.71
C ALA A 18 2.00 0.46 -13.14
N PRO A 19 1.81 -0.77 -13.66
CA PRO A 19 1.21 -0.96 -14.98
C PRO A 19 -0.23 -0.42 -15.02
N ASP A 20 -0.58 0.23 -16.12
CA ASP A 20 -1.95 0.69 -16.36
C ASP A 20 -2.86 -0.46 -16.82
N LEU A 21 -4.17 -0.28 -16.65
CA LEU A 21 -5.15 -1.12 -17.33
C LEU A 21 -5.15 -0.73 -18.81
N VAL A 22 -4.96 -1.72 -19.68
CA VAL A 22 -5.00 -1.54 -21.15
C VAL A 22 -6.02 -2.52 -21.73
N THR A 23 -6.97 -2.00 -22.50
CA THR A 23 -8.04 -2.78 -23.14
C THR A 23 -7.95 -2.69 -24.67
N GLY A 24 -8.22 -3.81 -25.36
CA GLY A 24 -8.27 -3.90 -26.83
C GLY A 24 -6.95 -3.61 -27.54
N ARG A 25 -7.03 -3.19 -28.82
CA ARG A 25 -5.89 -2.76 -29.66
C ARG A 25 -5.33 -1.39 -29.23
N GLU A 26 -4.81 -1.35 -28.00
CA GLU A 26 -3.82 -0.43 -27.42
C GLU A 26 -4.08 1.11 -27.41
N HIS A 27 -5.31 1.60 -27.20
CA HIS A 27 -5.51 3.08 -27.13
C HIS A 27 -6.14 3.65 -25.85
N GLU A 28 -6.67 2.83 -24.94
CA GLU A 28 -7.21 3.35 -23.67
C GLU A 28 -6.34 2.90 -22.49
N HIS A 29 -5.50 3.82 -22.01
CA HIS A 29 -4.73 3.67 -20.78
C HIS A 29 -5.54 4.24 -19.62
N LEU A 30 -6.08 3.37 -18.78
CA LEU A 30 -6.72 3.79 -17.55
C LEU A 30 -5.72 3.61 -16.39
N PRO A 31 -5.30 4.70 -15.72
CA PRO A 31 -4.39 4.62 -14.57
C PRO A 31 -5.13 4.14 -13.32
N LEU A 32 -5.60 2.90 -13.39
CA LEU A 32 -6.51 2.30 -12.42
C LEU A 32 -5.89 2.29 -11.01
N VAL A 33 -4.60 2.01 -10.91
CA VAL A 33 -3.85 2.02 -9.64
C VAL A 33 -3.87 3.41 -9.01
N ALA A 34 -3.65 4.46 -9.81
CA ALA A 34 -3.69 5.84 -9.35
C ALA A 34 -5.09 6.25 -8.86
N LEU A 35 -6.15 5.64 -9.38
CA LEU A 35 -7.52 5.88 -8.92
C LEU A 35 -7.83 5.11 -7.62
N THR A 36 -7.33 3.87 -7.50
CA THR A 36 -7.78 2.95 -6.43
C THR A 36 -6.87 2.88 -5.21
N ILE A 37 -5.63 3.36 -5.27
CA ILE A 37 -4.67 3.21 -4.16
C ILE A 37 -4.96 4.15 -2.97
N TRP A 38 -5.54 5.32 -3.22
CA TRP A 38 -5.74 6.37 -2.21
C TRP A 38 -6.65 5.98 -1.03
N PRO A 39 -7.78 5.27 -1.23
CA PRO A 39 -8.57 4.77 -0.11
C PRO A 39 -7.76 3.87 0.84
N TRP A 40 -6.89 3.02 0.30
CA TRP A 40 -6.05 2.12 1.11
C TRP A 40 -4.95 2.87 1.84
N ALA A 41 -4.32 3.85 1.18
CA ALA A 41 -3.35 4.75 1.82
C ALA A 41 -4.00 5.54 2.96
N ALA A 42 -5.21 6.09 2.75
CA ALA A 42 -5.96 6.80 3.77
C ALA A 42 -6.31 5.90 4.97
N ALA A 43 -6.75 4.65 4.73
CA ALA A 43 -7.01 3.69 5.79
C ALA A 43 -5.74 3.40 6.62
N ALA A 44 -4.60 3.15 5.96
CA ALA A 44 -3.33 2.92 6.64
C ALA A 44 -2.86 4.12 7.46
N ILE A 45 -3.02 5.34 6.94
CA ILE A 45 -2.75 6.57 7.69
C ILE A 45 -3.64 6.62 8.93
N GLY A 46 -4.93 6.33 8.80
CA GLY A 46 -5.87 6.26 9.92
C GLY A 46 -5.39 5.30 11.01
N TYR A 47 -4.97 4.09 10.65
CA TYR A 47 -4.42 3.12 11.61
C TYR A 47 -3.17 3.62 12.33
N VAL A 48 -2.23 4.24 11.60
CA VAL A 48 -1.01 4.82 12.18
C VAL A 48 -1.34 5.96 13.15
N LEU A 49 -2.32 6.81 12.81
CA LEU A 49 -2.72 7.92 13.67
C LEU A 49 -3.44 7.43 14.95
N MET A 50 -4.30 6.42 14.83
CA MET A 50 -4.99 5.81 15.97
C MET A 50 -4.02 5.10 16.94
N ALA A 51 -2.89 4.61 16.44
CA ALA A 51 -1.85 3.99 17.28
C ALA A 51 -1.19 4.99 18.25
N GLY A 52 -1.28 6.30 17.99
CA GLY A 52 -0.79 7.35 18.88
C GLY A 52 0.74 7.45 18.96
N ARG A 53 1.25 8.27 19.90
CA ARG A 53 2.68 8.39 20.21
C ARG A 53 2.97 7.72 21.54
N ARG A 54 3.57 6.55 21.51
CA ARG A 54 3.89 5.76 22.70
C ARG A 54 5.34 5.25 22.69
N SER A 55 5.72 4.45 23.69
CA SER A 55 7.05 3.83 23.74
C SER A 55 7.23 2.90 22.52
N ARG A 56 8.43 2.76 21.96
CA ARG A 56 8.66 1.95 20.72
C ARG A 56 7.97 2.42 19.43
N ALA A 57 7.60 3.70 19.29
CA ALA A 57 7.11 4.25 18.03
C ALA A 57 8.03 3.97 16.81
N ARG A 58 9.33 3.76 17.05
CA ARG A 58 10.31 3.38 16.02
C ARG A 58 9.99 2.05 15.35
N GLU A 59 9.56 1.04 16.09
CA GLU A 59 9.27 -0.30 15.54
C GLU A 59 8.05 -0.24 14.61
N LEU A 60 6.99 0.46 15.03
CA LEU A 60 5.83 0.72 14.19
C LEU A 60 6.23 1.46 12.92
N VAL A 61 7.02 2.54 13.05
CA VAL A 61 7.46 3.34 11.90
C VAL A 61 8.26 2.49 10.91
N LEU A 62 9.21 1.68 11.39
CA LEU A 62 10.03 0.81 10.52
C LEU A 62 9.18 -0.28 9.85
N GLY A 63 8.24 -0.89 10.59
CA GLY A 63 7.31 -1.87 10.04
C GLY A 63 6.44 -1.29 8.93
N VAL A 64 5.88 -0.09 9.14
CA VAL A 64 5.07 0.59 8.12
C VAL A 64 5.90 0.97 6.89
N ILE A 65 7.11 1.49 7.09
CA ILE A 65 8.03 1.79 5.98
C ILE A 65 8.30 0.53 5.16
N PHE A 66 8.65 -0.58 5.83
CA PHE A 66 8.94 -1.84 5.17
C PHE A 66 7.74 -2.37 4.37
N VAL A 67 6.55 -2.39 4.99
CA VAL A 67 5.30 -2.85 4.35
C VAL A 67 4.99 -2.02 3.10
N TRP A 68 5.06 -0.70 3.19
CA TRP A 68 4.70 0.17 2.07
C TRP A 68 5.78 0.24 1.00
N ALA A 69 7.06 0.10 1.36
CA ALA A 69 8.13 -0.08 0.38
C ALA A 69 7.98 -1.40 -0.38
N ALA A 70 7.72 -2.51 0.31
CA ALA A 70 7.46 -3.79 -0.32
C ALA A 70 6.21 -3.73 -1.21
N ALA A 71 5.14 -3.07 -0.75
CA ALA A 71 3.92 -2.88 -1.53
C ALA A 71 4.17 -2.12 -2.83
N ALA A 72 4.93 -1.01 -2.77
CA ALA A 72 5.29 -0.25 -3.97
C ALA A 72 6.14 -1.07 -4.93
N VAL A 73 7.16 -1.78 -4.42
CA VAL A 73 8.01 -2.65 -5.25
C VAL A 73 7.18 -3.72 -5.95
N LEU A 74 6.30 -4.42 -5.22
CA LEU A 74 5.44 -5.45 -5.79
C LEU A 74 4.46 -4.89 -6.82
N ALA A 75 3.86 -3.73 -6.55
CA ALA A 75 2.92 -3.10 -7.48
C ALA A 75 3.60 -2.64 -8.80
N ILE A 76 4.88 -2.25 -8.74
CA ILE A 76 5.64 -1.74 -9.89
C ILE A 76 6.30 -2.90 -10.67
N ALA A 77 6.91 -3.84 -9.96
CA ALA A 77 7.77 -4.86 -10.56
C ALA A 77 7.00 -6.08 -11.08
N LEU A 78 5.79 -6.34 -10.59
CA LEU A 78 5.00 -7.49 -11.04
C LEU A 78 4.30 -7.19 -12.37
N PRO A 79 4.34 -8.12 -13.33
CA PRO A 79 3.72 -7.93 -14.64
C PRO A 79 2.19 -7.93 -14.55
N ALA A 80 1.54 -7.22 -15.47
CA ALA A 80 0.10 -7.28 -15.65
C ALA A 80 -0.35 -8.66 -16.17
N MET A 81 -1.50 -9.14 -15.71
CA MET A 81 -2.13 -10.34 -16.24
C MET A 81 -2.69 -10.02 -17.64
N VAL A 82 -2.40 -10.88 -18.62
CA VAL A 82 -2.92 -10.75 -19.99
C VAL A 82 -4.03 -11.76 -20.20
N THR A 83 -5.18 -11.32 -20.71
CA THR A 83 -6.32 -12.20 -21.01
C THR A 83 -6.80 -12.03 -22.45
N GLY A 84 -7.21 -13.15 -23.08
CA GLY A 84 -7.85 -13.19 -24.40
C GLY A 84 -6.90 -13.20 -25.61
N THR A 85 -7.51 -13.33 -26.80
CA THR A 85 -6.84 -13.18 -28.12
C THR A 85 -6.69 -11.71 -28.53
N ASP A 86 -7.51 -10.81 -27.97
CA ASP A 86 -7.31 -9.36 -28.00
C ASP A 86 -6.81 -8.94 -26.60
N PRO A 87 -5.49 -8.72 -26.43
CA PRO A 87 -4.85 -8.80 -25.13
C PRO A 87 -5.28 -7.66 -24.20
N THR A 88 -6.11 -7.97 -23.22
CA THR A 88 -6.41 -7.05 -22.11
C THR A 88 -5.36 -7.24 -21.02
N ARG A 89 -4.70 -6.15 -20.63
CA ARG A 89 -3.66 -6.16 -19.58
C ARG A 89 -4.23 -5.59 -18.29
N ILE A 90 -4.36 -6.43 -17.27
CA ILE A 90 -4.95 -6.08 -15.97
C ILE A 90 -3.84 -6.05 -14.92
N PRO A 91 -3.60 -4.91 -14.24
CA PRO A 91 -2.56 -4.78 -13.22
C PRO A 91 -3.00 -5.36 -11.87
N LEU A 92 -3.33 -6.65 -11.84
CA LEU A 92 -3.91 -7.33 -10.67
C LEU A 92 -3.04 -7.20 -9.41
N ALA A 93 -1.73 -7.36 -9.54
CA ALA A 93 -0.82 -7.20 -8.40
C ALA A 93 -0.92 -5.80 -7.79
N ALA A 94 -0.91 -4.76 -8.61
CA ALA A 94 -1.00 -3.37 -8.15
C ALA A 94 -2.39 -3.02 -7.56
N LEU A 95 -3.44 -3.75 -7.93
CA LEU A 95 -4.77 -3.60 -7.34
C LEU A 95 -4.92 -4.32 -5.99
N ILE A 96 -4.31 -5.50 -5.86
CA ILE A 96 -4.49 -6.38 -4.70
C ILE A 96 -3.53 -6.01 -3.57
N VAL A 97 -2.29 -5.63 -3.90
CA VAL A 97 -1.24 -5.39 -2.90
C VAL A 97 -1.58 -4.24 -1.93
N PRO A 98 -2.10 -3.07 -2.34
CA PRO A 98 -2.41 -1.98 -1.41
C PRO A 98 -3.44 -2.31 -0.31
N PRO A 99 -4.56 -3.02 -0.59
CA PRO A 99 -5.44 -3.53 0.46
C PRO A 99 -4.70 -4.34 1.54
N PHE A 100 -3.84 -5.28 1.13
CA PHE A 100 -3.08 -6.10 2.07
C PHE A 100 -2.04 -5.29 2.84
N ALA A 101 -1.42 -4.29 2.21
CA ALA A 101 -0.51 -3.37 2.90
C ALA A 101 -1.24 -2.54 3.98
N ALA A 102 -2.46 -2.09 3.70
CA ALA A 102 -3.30 -1.39 4.68
C ALA A 102 -3.70 -2.31 5.84
N ILE A 103 -4.10 -3.55 5.56
CA ILE A 103 -4.42 -4.56 6.57
C ILE A 103 -3.20 -4.85 7.47
N ALA A 104 -2.04 -5.09 6.87
CA ALA A 104 -0.79 -5.30 7.61
C ALA A 104 -0.44 -4.10 8.49
N THR A 105 -0.64 -2.88 7.98
CA THR A 105 -0.46 -1.64 8.77
C THR A 105 -1.41 -1.61 9.98
N GLY A 106 -2.67 -2.03 9.82
CA GLY A 106 -3.63 -2.16 10.92
C GLY A 106 -3.17 -3.15 11.99
N PHE A 107 -2.67 -4.33 11.59
CA PHE A 107 -2.12 -5.30 12.55
C PHE A 107 -0.87 -4.77 13.28
N LEU A 108 0.03 -4.08 12.57
CA LEU A 108 1.19 -3.42 13.19
C LEU A 108 0.77 -2.36 14.21
N ALA A 109 -0.25 -1.56 13.89
CA ALA A 109 -0.80 -0.57 14.82
C ALA A 109 -1.37 -1.24 16.08
N ILE A 110 -2.17 -2.31 15.94
CA ILE A 110 -2.73 -3.06 17.08
C ILE A 110 -1.61 -3.67 17.94
N ALA A 111 -0.62 -4.29 17.31
CA ALA A 111 0.52 -4.89 18.01
C ALA A 111 1.31 -3.85 18.80
N HIS A 112 1.52 -2.66 18.23
CA HIS A 112 2.17 -1.53 18.91
C HIS A 112 1.41 -1.13 20.18
N VAL A 113 0.09 -0.90 20.10
CA VAL A 113 -0.72 -0.53 21.26
C VAL A 113 -0.68 -1.59 22.35
N ARG A 114 -0.71 -2.87 21.99
CA ARG A 114 -0.64 -3.99 22.95
C ARG A 114 0.73 -4.09 23.62
N ALA A 115 1.80 -3.90 22.88
CA ALA A 115 3.16 -3.95 23.41
C ALA A 115 3.40 -2.84 24.44
N ASP A 116 2.82 -1.66 24.23
CA ASP A 116 2.91 -0.56 25.18
C ASP A 116 2.13 -0.81 26.47
N ALA A 117 0.92 -1.39 26.38
CA ALA A 117 0.12 -1.70 27.56
C ALA A 117 0.83 -2.68 28.50
N ALA A 118 1.51 -3.69 27.94
CA ALA A 118 2.25 -4.68 28.72
C ALA A 118 3.50 -4.11 29.45
N LEU A 119 3.93 -2.89 29.14
CA LEU A 119 5.04 -2.21 29.83
C LEU A 119 4.56 -1.31 30.98
N THR A 120 3.26 -1.04 31.05
CA THR A 120 2.65 -0.21 32.09
C THR A 120 2.01 -1.01 33.23
N ASP A 121 1.90 -2.33 33.08
CA ASP A 121 1.47 -3.30 34.10
C ASP A 121 2.67 -3.82 34.92
#